data_AF-A0A940AAS5-F1
#
_entry.id   AF-A0A940AAS5-F1
#
_cell.length_a   1.000
_cell.length_b   1.000
_cell.length_c   1.000
_cell.angle_alpha   90.00
_cell.angle_beta   90.00
_cell.angle_gamma   90.00
#
_symmetry.space_group_name_H-M   'P 1'
#
loop_
_entity.id
_entity.type
_entity.pdbx_description
1 polymer ?
#
loop_
_entity_poly.entity_id
_entity_poly.type
_entity_poly.pdbx_seq_one_letter_code
_entity_poly.pdbx_strand_id
1 'polypeptide(L)'
;MRDLFQAYRTFFGKGDALYQLFSPYRICPLGAHVDHQHGLVSGFAFDSGIEFLFSATDTGKVEMCSLSFEGLMTFNVRREIDGKQNNWGDYLRGAVWSLQQDFQLQKGIRGVVKGSMPIGGLSSSAALLCGFVAALDKVNDLGLDKMQIIRYASMAERQYVGLNNGILDQACVVLCQAEKLLFLDTETSDYKILPFGDGKTAMPFKIGIFFSGVTRKLTGTDYNLRVSECKTAAWIMQAYENIPLKEMGATRLHDVPRELFERYKDRMPERFAKRALHYYSECDRVKKGVKAWKKGDIKAFGQLIFESCESSMNNYECGSPELIELYKIMRRTDGIYGGRFSGAGFKGACIALVDPDKEEHIREFITEEYLKEFPQYKDSFKVFFCNTSNGVDFL
;
A
#
# COMPACT_ATOMS: atom_id res chain seq x y z
N MET A 1 -7.93 2.50 21.60
CA MET A 1 -7.35 3.20 22.77
C MET A 1 -7.46 2.48 24.14
N ARG A 2 -8.62 2.37 24.83
CA ARG A 2 -8.69 1.73 26.19
C ARG A 2 -8.07 0.32 26.23
N ASP A 3 -8.35 -0.49 25.21
CA ASP A 3 -7.81 -1.84 25.06
C ASP A 3 -6.28 -1.86 24.98
N LEU A 4 -5.64 -0.91 24.26
CA LEU A 4 -4.17 -0.87 24.15
C LEU A 4 -3.52 -0.50 25.49
N PHE A 5 -4.08 0.47 26.21
CA PHE A 5 -3.58 0.83 27.54
C PHE A 5 -3.72 -0.33 28.53
N GLN A 6 -4.85 -1.04 28.49
CA GLN A 6 -5.06 -2.23 29.32
C GLN A 6 -4.08 -3.34 28.96
N ALA A 7 -3.94 -3.65 27.67
CA ALA A 7 -2.98 -4.64 27.18
C ALA A 7 -1.54 -4.28 27.59
N TYR A 8 -1.12 -3.04 27.37
CA TYR A 8 0.19 -2.55 27.77
C TYR A 8 0.42 -2.78 29.27
N ARG A 9 -0.54 -2.40 30.12
CA ARG A 9 -0.44 -2.58 31.56
C ARG A 9 -0.35 -4.06 31.96
N THR A 10 -1.09 -4.93 31.27
CA THR A 10 -1.04 -6.38 31.51
C THR A 10 0.33 -6.97 31.15
N PHE A 11 0.91 -6.59 30.02
CA PHE A 11 2.20 -7.12 29.57
C PHE A 11 3.40 -6.50 30.28
N PHE A 12 3.34 -5.20 30.59
CA PHE A 12 4.52 -4.41 30.94
C PHE A 12 4.38 -3.59 32.23
N GLY A 13 3.21 -3.58 32.87
CA GLY A 13 2.95 -2.78 34.07
C GLY A 13 2.70 -1.30 33.79
N LYS A 14 2.90 -0.44 34.80
CA LYS A 14 2.82 1.02 34.61
C LYS A 14 4.05 1.48 33.81
N GLY A 15 3.82 2.19 32.70
CA GLY A 15 4.88 2.86 31.95
C GLY A 15 5.02 4.32 32.39
N ASP A 16 6.24 4.85 32.32
CA ASP A 16 6.56 6.21 32.77
C ASP A 16 6.04 7.26 31.80
N ALA A 17 6.47 7.19 30.53
CA ALA A 17 6.02 8.05 29.43
C ALA A 17 5.59 7.17 28.24
N LEU A 18 4.31 7.26 27.88
CA LEU A 18 3.73 6.50 26.77
C LEU A 18 3.56 7.40 25.55
N TYR A 19 4.07 6.95 24.42
CA TYR A 19 3.82 7.50 23.11
C TYR A 19 2.69 6.74 22.46
N GLN A 20 1.77 7.48 21.83
CA GLN A 20 0.75 6.93 20.97
C GLN A 20 1.05 7.35 19.52
N LEU A 21 1.01 6.38 18.61
CA LEU A 21 1.23 6.61 17.19
C LEU A 21 0.16 5.87 16.40
N PHE A 22 -0.38 6.51 15.38
CA PHE A 22 -1.28 5.88 14.42
C PHE A 22 -0.61 5.84 13.05
N SER A 23 -0.60 4.66 12.44
CA SER A 23 -0.13 4.47 11.07
C SER A 23 -1.28 3.97 10.21
N PRO A 24 -1.81 4.78 9.29
CA PRO A 24 -3.00 4.42 8.53
C PRO A 24 -2.71 3.33 7.50
N TYR A 25 -3.74 2.59 7.11
CA TYR A 25 -3.74 1.84 5.87
C TYR A 25 -3.98 2.76 4.67
N ARG A 26 -3.74 2.22 3.47
CA ARG A 26 -3.80 3.00 2.23
C ARG A 26 -4.52 2.29 1.10
N ILE A 27 -5.05 3.08 0.18
CA ILE A 27 -5.52 2.62 -1.13
C ILE A 27 -4.80 3.37 -2.26
N CYS A 28 -4.73 2.74 -3.43
CA CYS A 28 -4.25 3.35 -4.67
C CYS A 28 -5.39 3.33 -5.69
N PRO A 29 -6.12 4.45 -5.90
CA PRO A 29 -7.20 4.48 -6.88
C PRO A 29 -6.67 4.35 -8.31
N LEU A 30 -5.57 5.04 -8.65
CA LEU A 30 -4.91 4.97 -9.97
C LEU A 30 -3.39 4.90 -9.80
N GLY A 31 -2.72 4.14 -10.67
CA GLY A 31 -1.27 3.92 -10.61
C GLY A 31 -0.87 2.56 -10.02
N ALA A 32 -1.65 1.50 -10.25
CA ALA A 32 -1.22 0.19 -9.77
C ALA A 32 -0.09 -0.38 -10.63
N HIS A 33 0.84 -1.07 -9.97
CA HIS A 33 1.92 -1.83 -10.62
C HIS A 33 2.82 -1.01 -11.56
N VAL A 34 2.87 0.31 -11.36
CA VAL A 34 3.79 1.20 -12.10
C VAL A 34 4.85 1.82 -11.20
N ASP A 35 4.66 1.80 -9.87
CA ASP A 35 5.58 2.37 -8.89
C ASP A 35 6.98 1.76 -8.96
N HIS A 36 7.07 0.43 -9.05
CA HIS A 36 8.32 -0.31 -9.22
C HIS A 36 8.94 -0.15 -10.62
N GLN A 37 8.24 0.49 -11.55
CA GLN A 37 8.72 0.88 -12.87
C GLN A 37 8.99 2.39 -12.99
N HIS A 38 9.03 3.12 -11.87
CA HIS A 38 9.20 4.58 -11.83
C HIS A 38 8.06 5.32 -12.54
N GLY A 39 6.82 4.86 -12.34
CA GLY A 39 5.62 5.46 -12.91
C GLY A 39 4.97 6.53 -12.01
N LEU A 40 3.85 7.04 -12.50
CA LEU A 40 3.02 7.98 -11.74
C LEU A 40 1.98 7.21 -10.93
N VAL A 41 1.76 7.63 -9.69
CA VAL A 41 0.78 6.99 -8.81
C VAL A 41 -0.07 8.01 -8.07
N SER A 42 -1.19 7.52 -7.53
CA SER A 42 -2.07 8.29 -6.67
C SER A 42 -2.55 7.48 -5.48
N GLY A 43 -2.98 8.15 -4.41
CA GLY A 43 -3.32 7.44 -3.19
C GLY A 43 -4.12 8.22 -2.16
N PHE A 44 -4.72 7.44 -1.26
CA PHE A 44 -5.32 7.91 -0.01
C PHE A 44 -4.85 7.03 1.13
N ALA A 45 -4.64 7.63 2.30
CA ALA A 45 -4.73 6.95 3.57
C ALA A 45 -6.17 7.00 4.07
N PHE A 46 -6.58 6.08 4.95
CA PHE A 46 -7.91 6.08 5.54
C PHE A 46 -7.87 5.85 7.06
N ASP A 47 -8.97 6.16 7.73
CA ASP A 47 -9.16 6.19 9.20
C ASP A 47 -9.14 4.80 9.88
N SER A 48 -8.50 3.83 9.23
CA SER A 48 -8.19 2.51 9.76
C SER A 48 -6.73 2.19 9.48
N GLY A 49 -6.07 1.52 10.42
CA GLY A 49 -4.63 1.37 10.42
C GLY A 49 -4.12 0.55 11.58
N ILE A 50 -2.92 0.89 12.02
CA ILE A 50 -2.21 0.25 13.13
C ILE A 50 -2.02 1.30 14.23
N GLU A 51 -2.60 1.03 15.39
CA GLU A 51 -2.35 1.77 16.62
C GLU A 51 -1.11 1.20 17.32
N PHE A 52 -0.20 2.07 17.72
CA PHE A 52 0.98 1.75 18.53
C PHE A 52 0.85 2.47 19.87
N LEU A 53 1.17 1.74 20.94
CA LEU A 53 1.34 2.31 22.27
C LEU A 53 2.63 1.79 22.86
N PHE A 54 3.60 2.66 23.11
CA PHE A 54 4.94 2.25 23.49
C PHE A 54 5.65 3.28 24.39
N SER A 55 6.72 2.85 25.04
CA SER A 55 7.67 3.69 25.77
C SER A 55 9.10 3.43 25.28
N ALA A 56 10.00 4.38 25.51
CA ALA A 56 11.41 4.20 25.24
C ALA A 56 12.07 3.30 26.29
N THR A 57 13.14 2.59 25.90
CA THR A 57 13.98 1.85 26.84
C THR A 57 15.44 2.32 26.74
N ASP A 58 16.01 2.76 27.85
CA ASP A 58 17.40 3.27 27.88
C ASP A 58 18.46 2.16 27.79
N THR A 59 18.05 0.90 27.83
CA THR A 59 18.94 -0.27 27.66
C THR A 59 19.09 -0.71 26.20
N GLY A 60 18.38 -0.06 25.27
CA GLY A 60 18.31 -0.49 23.87
C GLY A 60 17.39 -1.70 23.65
N LYS A 61 16.75 -2.23 24.70
CA LYS A 61 15.92 -3.43 24.62
C LYS A 61 14.60 -3.16 23.91
N VAL A 62 14.28 -3.97 22.91
CA VAL A 62 12.97 -3.98 22.26
C VAL A 62 12.11 -5.06 22.91
N GLU A 63 10.88 -4.74 23.26
CA GLU A 63 9.87 -5.64 23.81
C GLU A 63 8.49 -5.29 23.25
N MET A 64 8.07 -5.94 22.17
CA MET A 64 6.83 -5.61 21.47
C MET A 64 5.85 -6.79 21.42
N CYS A 65 4.60 -6.54 21.74
CA CYS A 65 3.49 -7.50 21.57
C CYS A 65 2.52 -7.01 20.48
N SER A 66 1.90 -7.97 19.79
CA SER A 66 0.76 -7.69 18.91
C SER A 66 -0.52 -8.20 19.57
N LEU A 67 -1.61 -7.43 19.50
CA LEU A 67 -2.93 -7.91 19.88
C LEU A 67 -3.59 -8.78 18.80
N SER A 68 -3.01 -8.83 17.61
CA SER A 68 -3.50 -9.62 16.48
C SER A 68 -2.70 -10.90 16.25
N PHE A 69 -1.52 -11.02 16.87
CA PHE A 69 -0.61 -12.14 16.70
C PHE A 69 0.05 -12.52 18.02
N GLU A 70 0.17 -13.82 18.25
CA GLU A 70 0.84 -14.33 19.44
C GLU A 70 2.36 -14.08 19.41
N GLY A 71 2.95 -14.03 20.60
CA GLY A 71 4.39 -13.93 20.81
C GLY A 71 4.85 -12.54 21.27
N LEU A 72 5.78 -12.55 22.23
CA LEU A 72 6.54 -11.38 22.65
C LEU A 72 7.81 -11.28 21.80
N MET A 73 7.96 -10.17 21.10
CA MET A 73 9.16 -9.87 20.33
C MET A 73 10.20 -9.21 21.22
N THR A 74 11.37 -9.84 21.37
CA THR A 74 12.50 -9.29 22.13
C THR A 74 13.81 -9.30 21.36
N PHE A 75 14.55 -8.20 21.40
CA PHE A 75 15.95 -8.08 20.93
C PHE A 75 16.57 -6.78 21.45
N ASN A 76 17.78 -6.42 21.01
CA ASN A 76 18.42 -5.16 21.40
C ASN A 76 18.87 -4.39 20.16
N VAL A 77 18.50 -3.10 20.06
CA VAL A 77 18.83 -2.24 18.89
C VAL A 77 20.31 -1.88 18.80
N ARG A 78 21.10 -2.10 19.85
CA ARG A 78 22.55 -1.85 19.86
C ARG A 78 23.36 -3.02 19.30
N ARG A 79 22.70 -4.14 19.00
CA ARG A 79 23.31 -5.30 18.38
C ARG A 79 22.95 -5.35 16.91
N GLU A 80 23.81 -5.98 16.13
CA GLU A 80 23.48 -6.33 14.75
C GLU A 80 22.22 -7.20 14.73
N ILE A 81 21.34 -6.91 13.79
CA ILE A 81 20.09 -7.65 13.62
C ILE A 81 20.37 -8.90 12.78
N ASP A 82 20.26 -10.05 13.43
CA ASP A 82 20.35 -11.35 12.76
C ASP A 82 19.30 -11.51 11.65
N GLY A 83 19.51 -12.51 10.78
CA GLY A 83 18.59 -12.83 9.68
C GLY A 83 17.14 -13.10 10.12
N LYS A 84 16.25 -13.17 9.13
CA LYS A 84 14.80 -13.35 9.34
C LYS A 84 14.47 -14.53 10.25
N GLN A 85 13.46 -14.34 11.10
CA GLN A 85 12.90 -15.39 11.95
C GLN A 85 11.54 -15.88 11.45
N ASN A 86 11.09 -15.41 10.28
CA ASN A 86 9.84 -15.77 9.60
C ASN A 86 8.59 -15.52 10.45
N ASN A 87 8.58 -14.43 11.21
CA ASN A 87 7.45 -13.99 12.02
C ASN A 87 7.19 -12.48 11.86
N TRP A 88 6.09 -11.98 12.45
CA TRP A 88 5.71 -10.57 12.30
C TRP A 88 6.76 -9.59 12.87
N GLY A 89 7.61 -10.02 13.80
CA GLY A 89 8.69 -9.20 14.33
C GLY A 89 9.79 -8.89 13.31
N ASP A 90 9.85 -9.60 12.18
CA ASP A 90 10.78 -9.29 11.10
C ASP A 90 10.56 -7.89 10.51
N TYR A 91 9.35 -7.33 10.60
CA TYR A 91 9.11 -5.93 10.22
C TYR A 91 9.81 -4.94 11.15
N LEU A 92 9.75 -5.17 12.47
CA LEU A 92 10.45 -4.33 13.44
C LEU A 92 11.97 -4.53 13.37
N ARG A 93 12.43 -5.77 13.20
CA ARG A 93 13.85 -6.07 12.94
C ARG A 93 14.33 -5.37 11.67
N GLY A 94 13.55 -5.42 10.59
CA GLY A 94 13.85 -4.74 9.33
C GLY A 94 13.92 -3.23 9.49
N ALA A 95 12.99 -2.62 10.24
CA ALA A 95 13.04 -1.19 10.54
C ALA A 95 14.32 -0.80 11.30
N VAL A 96 14.67 -1.55 12.35
CA VAL A 96 15.94 -1.34 13.09
C VAL A 96 17.15 -1.53 12.19
N TRP A 97 17.21 -2.63 11.43
CA TRP A 97 18.28 -2.93 10.49
C TRP A 97 18.47 -1.81 9.46
N SER A 98 17.37 -1.25 8.92
CA SER A 98 17.43 -0.18 7.93
C SER A 98 17.97 1.13 8.52
N LEU A 99 17.61 1.47 9.75
CA LEU A 99 18.12 2.65 10.44
C LEU A 99 19.59 2.48 10.86
N GLN A 100 20.00 1.27 11.22
CA GLN A 100 21.38 0.95 11.59
C GLN A 100 22.40 1.16 10.46
N GLN A 101 21.94 1.33 9.22
CA GLN A 101 22.82 1.63 8.08
C GLN A 101 23.48 3.00 8.21
N ASP A 102 22.76 3.96 8.83
CA ASP A 102 23.20 5.35 8.95
C ASP A 102 23.28 5.83 10.41
N PHE A 103 22.69 5.11 11.37
CA PHE A 103 22.57 5.54 12.77
C PHE A 103 22.98 4.46 13.78
N GLN A 104 23.58 4.90 14.89
CA GLN A 104 23.81 4.05 16.06
C GLN A 104 22.67 4.20 17.07
N LEU A 105 21.65 3.34 16.97
CA LEU A 105 20.48 3.40 17.85
C LEU A 105 20.85 3.07 19.31
N GLN A 106 20.44 3.95 20.23
CA GLN A 106 20.74 3.82 21.66
C GLN A 106 19.54 3.35 22.47
N LYS A 107 18.34 3.81 22.13
CA LYS A 107 17.10 3.50 22.85
C LYS A 107 16.26 2.50 22.08
N GLY A 108 15.74 1.52 22.80
CA GLY A 108 14.78 0.56 22.28
C GLY A 108 13.34 1.05 22.52
N ILE A 109 12.38 0.19 22.18
CA ILE A 109 10.96 0.45 22.41
C ILE A 109 10.32 -0.73 23.13
N ARG A 110 9.45 -0.45 24.09
CA ARG A 110 8.58 -1.44 24.74
C ARG A 110 7.14 -1.07 24.50
N GLY A 111 6.30 -1.97 24.01
CA GLY A 111 4.93 -1.61 23.68
C GLY A 111 4.05 -2.67 23.06
N VAL A 112 2.86 -2.23 22.66
CA VAL A 112 1.82 -3.04 22.05
C VAL A 112 1.38 -2.41 20.73
N VAL A 113 1.05 -3.25 19.75
CA VAL A 113 0.43 -2.83 18.47
C VAL A 113 -0.90 -3.54 18.24
N LYS A 114 -1.83 -2.85 17.59
CA LYS A 114 -3.15 -3.39 17.20
C LYS A 114 -3.52 -2.91 15.80
N GLY A 115 -3.79 -3.84 14.89
CA GLY A 115 -4.38 -3.53 13.58
C GLY A 115 -5.90 -3.44 13.68
N SER A 116 -6.52 -2.50 12.97
CA SER A 116 -7.99 -2.28 13.01
C SER A 116 -8.80 -3.16 12.05
N MET A 117 -8.16 -3.83 11.08
CA MET A 117 -8.82 -4.61 10.02
C MET A 117 -8.12 -5.95 9.75
N PRO A 118 -8.81 -6.92 9.13
CA PRO A 118 -8.19 -8.15 8.64
C PRO A 118 -7.02 -7.88 7.68
N ILE A 119 -6.10 -8.83 7.61
CA ILE A 119 -4.95 -8.74 6.71
C ILE A 119 -5.39 -9.14 5.30
N GLY A 120 -5.19 -8.23 4.33
CA GLY A 120 -5.57 -8.53 2.95
C GLY A 120 -5.41 -7.37 1.96
N GLY A 121 -4.17 -7.01 1.62
CA GLY A 121 -3.90 -6.12 0.46
C GLY A 121 -4.04 -4.61 0.72
N LEU A 122 -4.18 -4.18 1.97
CA LEU A 122 -4.30 -2.76 2.37
C LEU A 122 -2.96 -2.13 2.80
N SER A 123 -1.85 -2.83 2.52
CA SER A 123 -0.48 -2.48 2.94
C SER A 123 -0.28 -2.27 4.42
N SER A 124 -0.79 -3.23 5.17
CA SER A 124 -0.48 -3.39 6.59
C SER A 124 1.03 -3.57 6.85
N SER A 125 1.82 -4.12 5.92
CA SER A 125 3.28 -4.19 6.07
C SER A 125 3.94 -2.81 6.04
N ALA A 126 3.59 -1.98 5.06
CA ALA A 126 4.10 -0.61 4.95
C ALA A 126 3.63 0.26 6.12
N ALA A 127 2.36 0.13 6.54
CA ALA A 127 1.85 0.81 7.75
C ALA A 127 2.67 0.42 8.98
N LEU A 128 2.95 -0.87 9.17
CA LEU A 128 3.71 -1.36 10.31
C LEU A 128 5.18 -0.86 10.27
N LEU A 129 5.83 -0.93 9.10
CA LEU A 129 7.19 -0.47 8.90
C LEU A 129 7.35 1.03 9.11
N CYS A 130 6.51 1.86 8.47
CA CYS A 130 6.57 3.31 8.65
C CYS A 130 6.30 3.69 10.11
N GLY A 131 5.36 3.01 10.77
CA GLY A 131 5.08 3.22 12.19
C GLY A 131 6.28 2.89 13.09
N PHE A 132 6.97 1.77 12.84
CA PHE A 132 8.18 1.43 13.58
C PHE A 132 9.36 2.37 13.31
N VAL A 133 9.57 2.78 12.06
CA VAL A 133 10.60 3.76 11.72
C VAL A 133 10.33 5.08 12.44
N ALA A 134 9.09 5.59 12.41
CA ALA A 134 8.71 6.81 13.12
C ALA A 134 8.83 6.67 14.65
N ALA A 135 8.47 5.52 15.22
CA ALA A 135 8.63 5.26 16.65
C ALA A 135 10.11 5.25 17.08
N LEU A 136 10.98 4.62 16.28
CA LEU A 136 12.42 4.54 16.55
C LEU A 136 13.12 5.89 16.36
N ASP A 137 12.72 6.64 15.33
CA ASP A 137 13.12 8.03 15.12
C ASP A 137 12.79 8.89 16.35
N LYS A 138 11.54 8.82 16.84
CA LYS A 138 11.09 9.60 17.99
C LYS A 138 11.86 9.30 19.27
N VAL A 139 12.13 8.03 19.59
CA VAL A 139 12.80 7.68 20.86
C VAL A 139 14.31 7.87 20.80
N ASN A 140 14.91 7.83 19.61
CA ASN A 140 16.34 8.09 19.41
C ASN A 140 16.66 9.54 18.99
N ASP A 141 15.64 10.37 18.77
CA ASP A 141 15.77 11.77 18.35
C ASP A 141 16.61 11.92 17.06
N LEU A 142 16.30 11.12 16.04
CA LEU A 142 17.09 11.08 14.79
C LEU A 142 16.76 12.26 13.86
N GLY A 143 15.59 12.87 14.00
CA GLY A 143 15.17 14.05 13.24
C GLY A 143 14.84 13.74 11.78
N LEU A 144 14.30 12.56 11.49
CA LEU A 144 13.98 12.16 10.13
C LEU A 144 12.83 12.98 9.53
N ASP A 145 13.01 13.43 8.30
CA ASP A 145 11.90 13.95 7.50
C ASP A 145 10.99 12.82 6.97
N LYS A 146 9.82 13.21 6.43
CA LYS A 146 8.84 12.25 5.90
C LYS A 146 9.40 11.35 4.80
N MET A 147 10.24 11.89 3.93
CA MET A 147 10.85 11.12 2.84
C MET A 147 11.91 10.15 3.35
N GLN A 148 12.67 10.53 4.37
CA GLN A 148 13.60 9.64 5.05
C GLN A 148 12.87 8.47 5.72
N ILE A 149 11.74 8.71 6.40
CA ILE A 149 10.90 7.64 6.96
C ILE A 149 10.47 6.65 5.86
N ILE A 150 9.99 7.17 4.72
CA ILE A 150 9.60 6.36 3.55
C ILE A 150 10.77 5.54 3.02
N ARG A 151 11.96 6.14 2.90
CA ARG A 151 13.16 5.49 2.38
C ARG A 151 13.61 4.35 3.28
N TYR A 152 13.70 4.54 4.60
CA TYR A 152 14.07 3.46 5.53
C TYR A 152 13.03 2.35 5.57
N ALA A 153 11.73 2.69 5.59
CA ALA A 153 10.66 1.70 5.53
C ALA A 153 10.70 0.89 4.22
N SER A 154 10.92 1.54 3.08
CA SER A 154 11.07 0.86 1.78
C SER A 154 12.34 0.02 1.70
N MET A 155 13.45 0.48 2.30
CA MET A 155 14.69 -0.28 2.38
C MET A 155 14.51 -1.55 3.22
N ALA A 156 13.87 -1.43 4.39
CA ALA A 156 13.51 -2.56 5.23
C ALA A 156 12.64 -3.59 4.47
N GLU A 157 11.62 -3.13 3.74
CA GLU A 157 10.73 -4.05 3.00
C GLU A 157 11.46 -4.78 1.86
N ARG A 158 12.28 -4.07 1.08
CA ARG A 158 12.97 -4.65 -0.09
C ARG A 158 14.16 -5.51 0.28
N GLN A 159 15.03 -5.01 1.15
CA GLN A 159 16.34 -5.62 1.39
C GLN A 159 16.33 -6.56 2.60
N TYR A 160 15.55 -6.23 3.64
CA TYR A 160 15.35 -7.14 4.76
C TYR A 160 14.21 -8.09 4.44
N VAL A 161 12.94 -7.65 4.40
CA VAL A 161 11.76 -8.53 4.25
C VAL A 161 11.72 -9.27 2.89
N GLY A 162 12.31 -8.71 1.83
CA GLY A 162 12.50 -9.38 0.53
C GLY A 162 11.34 -9.20 -0.45
N LEU A 163 10.57 -8.11 -0.33
CA LEU A 163 9.48 -7.78 -1.27
C LEU A 163 9.93 -6.62 -2.18
N ASN A 164 10.09 -6.88 -3.49
CA ASN A 164 10.59 -5.89 -4.46
C ASN A 164 9.49 -4.93 -4.97
N ASN A 165 8.82 -4.23 -4.06
CA ASN A 165 7.84 -3.18 -4.41
C ASN A 165 8.50 -1.81 -4.67
N GLY A 166 7.71 -0.85 -5.15
CA GLY A 166 8.11 0.57 -5.19
C GLY A 166 7.77 1.28 -3.87
N ILE A 167 7.78 2.61 -3.90
CA ILE A 167 7.58 3.47 -2.72
C ILE A 167 6.11 3.84 -2.46
N LEU A 168 5.18 3.40 -3.33
CA LEU A 168 3.77 3.81 -3.31
C LEU A 168 3.14 3.64 -1.92
N ASP A 169 3.32 2.46 -1.33
CA ASP A 169 2.63 2.10 -0.09
C ASP A 169 3.10 2.98 1.08
N GLN A 170 4.42 3.08 1.27
CA GLN A 170 5.05 3.91 2.28
C GLN A 170 4.71 5.39 2.07
N ALA A 171 4.76 5.86 0.83
CA ALA A 171 4.45 7.24 0.51
C ALA A 171 3.00 7.59 0.83
N CYS A 172 2.04 6.73 0.50
CA CYS A 172 0.65 6.94 0.90
C CYS A 172 0.49 6.97 2.43
N VAL A 173 1.12 6.01 3.11
CA VAL A 173 1.06 5.87 4.57
C VAL A 173 1.61 7.11 5.28
N VAL A 174 2.62 7.79 4.73
CA VAL A 174 3.29 8.93 5.41
C VAL A 174 2.85 10.31 4.90
N LEU A 175 2.57 10.45 3.60
CA LEU A 175 2.35 11.75 2.95
C LEU A 175 0.88 12.15 2.80
N CYS A 176 -0.05 11.20 2.84
CA CYS A 176 -1.46 11.51 2.62
C CYS A 176 -1.98 12.53 3.65
N GLN A 177 -2.96 13.31 3.21
CA GLN A 177 -3.74 14.19 4.06
C GLN A 177 -5.21 13.83 3.88
N ALA A 178 -5.98 13.97 4.96
CA ALA A 178 -7.43 13.79 4.88
C ALA A 178 -8.02 14.69 3.78
N GLU A 179 -9.02 14.17 3.06
CA GLU A 179 -9.79 14.85 2.03
C GLU A 179 -9.00 15.32 0.79
N LYS A 180 -7.78 14.83 0.60
CA LYS A 180 -6.93 15.22 -0.53
C LYS A 180 -6.28 14.01 -1.19
N LEU A 181 -6.16 14.07 -2.51
CA LEU A 181 -5.50 13.04 -3.30
C LEU A 181 -4.00 13.26 -3.28
N LEU A 182 -3.23 12.24 -2.85
CA LEU A 182 -1.80 12.20 -3.11
C LEU A 182 -1.58 11.90 -4.60
N PHE A 183 -0.76 12.71 -5.25
CA PHE A 183 -0.14 12.40 -6.54
C PHE A 183 1.37 12.33 -6.33
N LEU A 184 2.01 11.29 -6.83
CA LEU A 184 3.43 11.03 -6.64
C LEU A 184 4.05 10.55 -7.95
N ASP A 185 5.21 11.13 -8.29
CA ASP A 185 6.13 10.60 -9.29
C ASP A 185 7.16 9.71 -8.58
N THR A 186 7.17 8.41 -8.87
CA THR A 186 8.04 7.48 -8.14
C THR A 186 9.48 7.44 -8.64
N GLU A 187 9.80 8.15 -9.73
CA GLU A 187 11.19 8.34 -10.16
C GLU A 187 11.86 9.43 -9.33
N THR A 188 11.25 10.62 -9.32
CA THR A 188 11.82 11.83 -8.72
C THR A 188 11.50 11.93 -7.23
N SER A 189 10.50 11.19 -6.77
CA SER A 189 9.86 11.34 -5.46
C SER A 189 9.12 12.67 -5.26
N ASP A 190 8.92 13.45 -6.32
CA ASP A 190 8.10 14.66 -6.27
C ASP A 190 6.63 14.30 -6.05
N TYR A 191 5.99 14.99 -5.11
CA TYR A 191 4.60 14.75 -4.78
C TYR A 191 3.77 16.02 -4.65
N LYS A 192 2.46 15.87 -4.82
CA LYS A 192 1.47 16.92 -4.64
C LYS A 192 0.29 16.37 -3.85
N ILE A 193 -0.21 17.18 -2.92
CA ILE A 193 -1.44 16.90 -2.19
C ILE A 193 -2.54 17.77 -2.80
N LEU A 194 -3.50 17.15 -3.48
CA LEU A 194 -4.46 17.82 -4.34
C LEU A 194 -5.86 17.85 -3.70
N PRO A 195 -6.44 19.02 -3.42
CA PRO A 195 -7.84 19.10 -2.98
C PRO A 195 -8.78 18.64 -4.10
N PHE A 196 -9.96 18.15 -3.72
CA PHE A 196 -11.02 17.79 -4.66
C PHE A 196 -11.72 19.07 -5.17
N GLY A 197 -11.83 19.22 -6.49
CA GLY A 197 -12.39 20.43 -7.09
C GLY A 197 -11.68 21.70 -6.63
N ASP A 198 -12.43 22.67 -6.12
CA ASP A 198 -11.92 23.91 -5.53
C ASP A 198 -11.53 23.79 -4.05
N GLY A 199 -11.71 22.61 -3.45
CA GLY A 199 -11.43 22.33 -2.05
C GLY A 199 -12.45 22.88 -1.06
N LYS A 200 -13.62 23.38 -1.52
CA LYS A 200 -14.66 23.94 -0.64
C LYS A 200 -15.82 22.98 -0.39
N THR A 201 -15.99 21.97 -1.23
CA THR A 201 -17.01 20.94 -1.05
C THR A 201 -16.45 19.78 -0.23
N ALA A 202 -17.26 19.26 0.70
CA ALA A 202 -16.94 18.03 1.41
C ALA A 202 -16.70 16.88 0.42
N MET A 203 -15.93 15.88 0.84
CA MET A 203 -15.64 14.71 0.03
C MET A 203 -16.94 13.99 -0.38
N PRO A 204 -17.23 13.82 -1.69
CA PRO A 204 -18.49 13.25 -2.14
C PRO A 204 -18.49 11.71 -2.07
N PHE A 205 -17.55 11.09 -1.35
CA PHE A 205 -17.44 9.64 -1.26
C PHE A 205 -16.84 9.18 0.07
N LYS A 206 -17.10 7.92 0.41
CA LYS A 206 -16.28 7.13 1.35
C LYS A 206 -15.48 6.07 0.63
N ILE A 207 -14.44 5.56 1.29
CA ILE A 207 -13.64 4.45 0.80
C ILE A 207 -14.32 3.15 1.22
N GLY A 208 -14.86 2.41 0.25
CA GLY A 208 -15.37 1.05 0.45
C GLY A 208 -14.24 0.02 0.36
N ILE A 209 -14.17 -0.89 1.33
CA ILE A 209 -13.23 -2.00 1.37
C ILE A 209 -14.02 -3.31 1.43
N PHE A 210 -13.84 -4.17 0.44
CA PHE A 210 -14.55 -5.45 0.30
C PHE A 210 -13.54 -6.61 0.36
N PHE A 211 -13.39 -7.22 1.53
CA PHE A 211 -12.49 -8.36 1.72
C PHE A 211 -13.12 -9.62 1.13
N SER A 212 -12.43 -10.28 0.20
CA SER A 212 -12.95 -11.50 -0.45
C SER A 212 -13.03 -12.73 0.47
N GLY A 213 -12.34 -12.69 1.62
CA GLY A 213 -12.16 -13.87 2.49
C GLY A 213 -10.95 -14.73 2.15
N VAL A 214 -10.21 -14.42 1.07
CA VAL A 214 -9.00 -15.16 0.64
C VAL A 214 -7.76 -14.69 1.43
N THR A 215 -7.13 -15.60 2.17
CA THR A 215 -6.04 -15.30 3.13
C THR A 215 -4.65 -15.87 2.78
N ARG A 216 -4.39 -16.21 1.51
CA ARG A 216 -3.10 -16.84 1.10
C ARG A 216 -1.86 -15.94 1.47
N LYS A 217 -0.62 -16.44 1.54
CA LYS A 217 0.61 -15.62 1.75
C LYS A 217 1.24 -15.03 0.47
N LEU A 218 1.48 -13.71 0.37
CA LEU A 218 2.02 -13.04 -0.86
C LEU A 218 3.33 -13.63 -1.40
N THR A 219 4.19 -14.13 -0.52
CA THR A 219 5.39 -14.89 -0.89
C THR A 219 5.03 -16.15 -1.68
N GLY A 220 5.47 -16.24 -2.94
CA GLY A 220 5.09 -17.30 -3.88
C GLY A 220 3.97 -16.93 -4.86
N THR A 221 3.61 -15.64 -4.97
CA THR A 221 2.75 -15.13 -6.06
C THR A 221 3.57 -14.62 -7.25
N ASP A 222 2.90 -14.45 -8.39
CA ASP A 222 3.46 -13.92 -9.64
C ASP A 222 3.92 -12.45 -9.57
N TYR A 223 3.85 -11.76 -8.42
CA TYR A 223 4.22 -10.34 -8.34
C TYR A 223 5.65 -10.06 -8.83
N ASN A 224 6.65 -10.74 -8.28
CA ASN A 224 8.05 -10.56 -8.69
C ASN A 224 8.28 -10.98 -10.15
N LEU A 225 7.48 -11.93 -10.66
CA LEU A 225 7.49 -12.32 -12.06
C LEU A 225 6.99 -11.18 -12.95
N ARG A 226 5.88 -10.51 -12.59
CA ARG A 226 5.37 -9.34 -13.30
C ARG A 226 6.35 -8.15 -13.28
N VAL A 227 7.00 -7.90 -12.14
CA VAL A 227 8.08 -6.90 -12.05
C VAL A 227 9.19 -7.21 -13.06
N SER A 228 9.60 -8.47 -13.15
CA SER A 228 10.65 -8.93 -14.07
C SER A 228 10.22 -8.82 -15.54
N GLU A 229 8.98 -9.20 -15.87
CA GLU A 229 8.43 -9.07 -17.22
C GLU A 229 8.41 -7.62 -17.72
N CYS A 230 8.08 -6.65 -16.86
CA CYS A 230 8.15 -5.23 -17.21
C CYS A 230 9.58 -4.80 -17.58
N LYS A 231 10.56 -5.25 -16.79
CA LYS A 231 11.98 -4.98 -17.06
C LYS A 231 12.42 -5.62 -18.37
N THR A 232 11.94 -6.82 -18.67
CA THR A 232 12.23 -7.52 -19.93
C THR A 232 11.63 -6.76 -21.11
N ALA A 233 10.39 -6.27 -20.98
CA ALA A 233 9.75 -5.47 -22.02
C ALA A 233 10.57 -4.21 -22.35
N ALA A 234 11.03 -3.48 -21.33
CA ALA A 234 11.90 -2.33 -21.51
C ALA A 234 13.22 -2.70 -22.20
N TRP A 235 13.85 -3.79 -21.77
CA TRP A 235 15.10 -4.27 -22.33
C TRP A 235 14.96 -4.68 -23.81
N ILE A 236 13.88 -5.36 -24.19
CA ILE A 236 13.58 -5.74 -25.58
C ILE A 236 13.47 -4.50 -26.46
N MET A 237 12.73 -3.48 -26.00
CA MET A 237 12.54 -2.25 -26.77
C MET A 237 13.87 -1.49 -26.95
N GLN A 238 14.70 -1.42 -25.92
CA GLN A 238 16.04 -0.83 -26.00
C GLN A 238 16.93 -1.59 -26.99
N ALA A 239 16.88 -2.93 -26.96
CA ALA A 239 17.64 -3.76 -27.89
C ALA A 239 17.22 -3.54 -29.35
N TYR A 240 15.93 -3.36 -29.64
CA TYR A 240 15.45 -3.08 -31.00
C TYR A 240 15.92 -1.73 -31.56
N GLU A 241 16.20 -0.72 -30.72
CA GLU A 241 16.77 0.57 -31.15
C GLU A 241 18.30 0.65 -31.03
N ASN A 242 18.97 -0.44 -30.63
CA ASN A 242 20.39 -0.43 -30.28
C ASN A 242 20.75 0.62 -29.20
N ILE A 243 19.82 0.88 -28.27
CA ILE A 243 20.10 1.72 -27.09
C ILE A 243 20.99 0.91 -26.13
N PRO A 244 22.05 1.50 -25.55
CA PRO A 244 22.89 0.82 -24.55
C PRO A 244 22.05 0.23 -23.41
N LEU A 245 22.23 -1.07 -23.21
CA LEU A 245 21.43 -1.84 -22.27
C LEU A 245 21.94 -1.65 -20.85
N LYS A 246 21.04 -1.29 -19.94
CA LYS A 246 21.31 -1.33 -18.50
C LYS A 246 21.28 -2.77 -17.99
N GLU A 247 21.91 -3.02 -16.86
CA GLU A 247 21.69 -4.26 -16.11
C GLU A 247 20.20 -4.45 -15.80
N MET A 248 19.72 -5.69 -15.84
CA MET A 248 18.31 -6.02 -15.63
C MET A 248 17.76 -5.49 -14.28
N GLY A 249 18.61 -5.39 -13.26
CA GLY A 249 18.26 -4.79 -11.97
C GLY A 249 17.86 -3.31 -12.08
N ALA A 250 18.51 -2.56 -12.98
CA ALA A 250 18.37 -1.13 -13.18
C ALA A 250 17.41 -0.73 -14.31
N THR A 251 17.11 -1.63 -15.25
CA THR A 251 16.16 -1.36 -16.34
C THR A 251 14.75 -1.06 -15.82
N ARG A 252 14.10 -0.02 -16.36
CA ARG A 252 12.71 0.33 -16.04
C ARG A 252 11.94 0.67 -17.32
N LEU A 253 10.62 0.48 -17.30
CA LEU A 253 9.77 0.97 -18.41
C LEU A 253 9.76 2.49 -18.53
N HIS A 254 9.95 3.22 -17.42
CA HIS A 254 10.09 4.68 -17.44
C HIS A 254 11.21 5.16 -18.38
N ASP A 255 12.33 4.43 -18.46
CA ASP A 255 13.48 4.78 -19.29
C ASP A 255 13.17 4.68 -20.80
N VAL A 256 12.02 4.14 -21.18
CA VAL A 256 11.63 3.91 -22.56
C VAL A 256 10.51 4.88 -22.95
N PRO A 257 10.71 5.73 -23.97
CA PRO A 257 9.64 6.58 -24.48
C PRO A 257 8.45 5.77 -24.99
N ARG A 258 7.24 6.29 -24.80
CA ARG A 258 6.02 5.60 -25.26
C ARG A 258 6.02 5.37 -26.77
N GLU A 259 6.55 6.31 -27.53
CA GLU A 259 6.64 6.24 -28.99
C GLU A 259 7.40 5.00 -29.45
N LEU A 260 8.40 4.59 -28.65
CA LEU A 260 9.15 3.38 -28.91
C LEU A 260 8.31 2.11 -28.66
N PHE A 261 7.53 2.12 -27.59
CA PHE A 261 6.57 1.05 -27.33
C PHE A 261 5.54 0.93 -28.45
N GLU A 262 4.93 2.02 -28.91
CA GLU A 262 3.94 1.98 -29.99
C GLU A 262 4.52 1.42 -31.30
N ARG A 263 5.81 1.70 -31.58
CA ARG A 263 6.52 1.17 -32.75
C ARG A 263 6.75 -0.33 -32.69
N TYR A 264 6.97 -0.90 -31.50
CA TYR A 264 7.45 -2.28 -31.34
C TYR A 264 6.53 -3.24 -30.60
N LYS A 265 5.40 -2.77 -30.08
CA LYS A 265 4.43 -3.60 -29.35
C LYS A 265 4.02 -4.86 -30.14
N ASP A 266 3.90 -4.78 -31.45
CA ASP A 266 3.47 -5.90 -32.32
C ASP A 266 4.61 -6.85 -32.71
N ARG A 267 5.88 -6.44 -32.50
CA ARG A 267 7.08 -7.26 -32.75
C ARG A 267 7.56 -8.01 -31.51
N MET A 268 7.24 -7.46 -30.34
CA MET A 268 7.59 -8.03 -29.04
C MET A 268 6.64 -9.19 -28.67
N PRO A 269 7.10 -10.24 -27.96
CA PRO A 269 6.21 -11.28 -27.47
C PRO A 269 5.05 -10.69 -26.64
N GLU A 270 3.83 -11.17 -26.90
CA GLU A 270 2.57 -10.60 -26.39
C GLU A 270 2.58 -10.35 -24.88
N ARG A 271 3.11 -11.30 -24.11
CA ARG A 271 3.23 -11.22 -22.65
C ARG A 271 3.94 -9.93 -22.20
N PHE A 272 5.04 -9.56 -22.84
CA PHE A 272 5.82 -8.37 -22.49
C PHE A 272 5.15 -7.09 -23.01
N ALA A 273 4.56 -7.15 -24.22
CA ALA A 273 3.79 -6.06 -24.79
C ALA A 273 2.60 -5.67 -23.91
N LYS A 274 1.88 -6.65 -23.35
CA LYS A 274 0.81 -6.45 -22.39
C LYS A 274 1.27 -5.73 -21.12
N ARG A 275 2.43 -6.06 -20.54
CA ARG A 275 2.97 -5.37 -19.35
C ARG A 275 3.33 -3.92 -19.64
N ALA A 276 4.00 -3.68 -20.76
CA ALA A 276 4.31 -2.33 -21.21
C ALA A 276 3.02 -1.52 -21.47
N LEU A 277 2.01 -2.12 -22.13
CA LEU A 277 0.71 -1.50 -22.36
C LEU A 277 0.03 -1.09 -21.04
N HIS A 278 0.04 -1.96 -20.03
CA HIS A 278 -0.47 -1.62 -18.71
C HIS A 278 0.25 -0.41 -18.14
N TYR A 279 1.58 -0.40 -18.13
CA TYR A 279 2.38 0.69 -17.58
C TYR A 279 2.07 2.05 -18.20
N TYR A 280 2.14 2.17 -19.54
CA TYR A 280 1.92 3.44 -20.22
C TYR A 280 0.46 3.90 -20.08
N SER A 281 -0.49 2.99 -20.26
CA SER A 281 -1.92 3.34 -20.14
C SER A 281 -2.31 3.71 -18.70
N GLU A 282 -1.68 3.10 -17.69
CA GLU A 282 -1.93 3.42 -16.28
C GLU A 282 -1.36 4.79 -15.91
N CYS A 283 -0.14 5.11 -16.36
CA CYS A 283 0.42 6.45 -16.17
C CYS A 283 -0.45 7.54 -16.83
N ASP A 284 -0.99 7.27 -18.02
CA ASP A 284 -1.97 8.16 -18.67
C ASP A 284 -3.26 8.28 -17.86
N ARG A 285 -3.78 7.17 -17.31
CA ARG A 285 -4.96 7.18 -16.45
C ARG A 285 -4.73 8.03 -15.19
N VAL A 286 -3.57 7.95 -14.55
CA VAL A 286 -3.23 8.82 -13.41
C VAL A 286 -3.27 10.29 -13.81
N LYS A 287 -2.66 10.66 -14.94
CA LYS A 287 -2.70 12.05 -15.47
C LYS A 287 -4.14 12.51 -15.74
N LYS A 288 -4.98 11.66 -16.34
CA LYS A 288 -6.41 11.95 -16.58
C LYS A 288 -7.19 12.06 -15.27
N GLY A 289 -6.91 11.18 -14.31
CA GLY A 289 -7.54 11.16 -12.99
C GLY A 289 -7.26 12.44 -12.22
N VAL A 290 -6.01 12.91 -12.20
CA VAL A 290 -5.65 14.20 -11.60
C VAL A 290 -6.44 15.36 -12.21
N LYS A 291 -6.70 15.33 -13.53
CA LYS A 291 -7.53 16.36 -14.18
C LYS A 291 -9.00 16.27 -13.77
N ALA A 292 -9.57 15.06 -13.70
CA ALA A 292 -10.94 14.86 -13.23
C ALA A 292 -11.11 15.27 -11.75
N TRP A 293 -10.16 14.88 -10.91
CA TRP A 293 -10.10 15.23 -9.49
C TRP A 293 -10.12 16.74 -9.26
N LYS A 294 -9.25 17.49 -9.96
CA LYS A 294 -9.20 18.95 -9.89
C LYS A 294 -10.45 19.65 -10.40
N LYS A 295 -11.27 18.98 -11.22
CA LYS A 295 -12.57 19.48 -11.69
C LYS A 295 -13.71 19.15 -10.74
N GLY A 296 -13.48 18.36 -9.68
CA GLY A 296 -14.54 17.87 -8.80
C GLY A 296 -15.42 16.80 -9.47
N ASP A 297 -14.91 16.13 -10.52
CA ASP A 297 -15.68 15.13 -11.27
C ASP A 297 -15.40 13.72 -10.73
N ILE A 298 -16.12 13.35 -9.67
CA ILE A 298 -15.96 12.04 -9.03
C ILE A 298 -16.39 10.88 -9.93
N LYS A 299 -17.37 11.10 -10.83
CA LYS A 299 -17.85 10.07 -11.75
C LYS A 299 -16.79 9.75 -12.80
N ALA A 300 -16.18 10.77 -13.41
CA ALA A 300 -15.08 10.56 -14.35
C ALA A 300 -13.84 9.96 -13.67
N PHE A 301 -13.52 10.41 -12.45
CA PHE A 301 -12.43 9.81 -11.67
C PHE A 301 -12.68 8.33 -11.37
N GLY A 302 -13.88 8.00 -10.90
CA GLY A 302 -14.28 6.62 -10.59
C GLY A 302 -14.30 5.70 -11.83
N GLN A 303 -14.78 6.19 -12.97
CA GLN A 303 -14.73 5.44 -14.23
C GLN A 303 -13.29 5.08 -14.63
N LEU A 304 -12.32 5.98 -14.42
CA LEU A 304 -10.89 5.68 -14.65
C LEU A 304 -10.35 4.59 -13.70
N ILE A 305 -10.90 4.48 -12.48
CA ILE A 305 -10.52 3.42 -11.52
C ILE A 305 -10.98 2.05 -12.04
N PHE A 306 -12.20 1.97 -12.61
CA PHE A 306 -12.67 0.75 -13.25
C PHE A 306 -11.79 0.37 -14.46
N GLU A 307 -11.50 1.32 -15.35
CA GLU A 307 -10.61 1.09 -16.51
C GLU A 307 -9.20 0.66 -16.08
N SER A 308 -8.71 1.18 -14.95
CA SER A 308 -7.45 0.74 -14.36
C SER A 308 -7.50 -0.73 -13.95
N CYS A 309 -8.58 -1.16 -13.28
CA CYS A 309 -8.75 -2.57 -12.91
C CYS A 309 -8.90 -3.48 -14.13
N GLU A 310 -9.59 -3.04 -15.18
CA GLU A 310 -9.65 -3.78 -16.46
C GLU A 310 -8.27 -3.97 -17.06
N SER A 311 -7.42 -2.94 -17.02
CA SER A 311 -6.04 -3.10 -17.46
C SER A 311 -5.23 -4.01 -16.53
N SER A 312 -5.47 -3.99 -15.22
CA SER A 312 -4.83 -4.93 -14.28
C SER A 312 -5.19 -6.38 -14.61
N MET A 313 -6.45 -6.66 -14.95
CA MET A 313 -6.89 -8.01 -15.35
C MET A 313 -6.37 -8.42 -16.72
N ASN A 314 -6.53 -7.58 -17.74
CA ASN A 314 -6.32 -7.97 -19.14
C ASN A 314 -4.87 -7.78 -19.61
N ASN A 315 -4.20 -6.73 -19.13
CA ASN A 315 -2.84 -6.36 -19.57
C ASN A 315 -1.79 -6.71 -18.53
N TYR A 316 -2.09 -6.57 -17.23
CA TYR A 316 -1.15 -6.99 -16.18
C TYR A 316 -1.34 -8.45 -15.75
N GLU A 317 -2.48 -9.05 -16.09
CA GLU A 317 -2.83 -10.44 -15.77
C GLU A 317 -2.66 -10.73 -14.27
N CYS A 318 -3.26 -9.87 -13.45
CA CYS A 318 -3.47 -10.07 -12.02
C CYS A 318 -4.97 -10.09 -11.66
N GLY A 319 -5.30 -10.58 -10.47
CA GLY A 319 -6.68 -10.86 -10.05
C GLY A 319 -6.87 -12.33 -9.71
N SER A 320 -7.43 -12.63 -8.54
CA SER A 320 -7.97 -13.96 -8.25
C SER A 320 -9.42 -14.05 -8.75
N PRO A 321 -9.98 -15.25 -8.95
CA PRO A 321 -11.39 -15.40 -9.34
C PRO A 321 -12.35 -14.62 -8.43
N GLU A 322 -12.09 -14.63 -7.13
CA GLU A 322 -12.87 -13.90 -6.13
C GLU A 322 -12.82 -12.38 -6.31
N LEU A 323 -11.63 -11.83 -6.55
CA LEU A 323 -11.46 -10.39 -6.74
C LEU A 323 -12.09 -9.95 -8.07
N ILE A 324 -11.92 -10.75 -9.12
CA ILE A 324 -12.53 -10.52 -10.44
C ILE A 324 -14.06 -10.48 -10.31
N GLU A 325 -14.65 -11.40 -9.53
CA GLU A 325 -16.10 -11.39 -9.33
C GLU A 325 -16.56 -10.19 -8.51
N LEU A 326 -15.86 -9.83 -7.42
CA LEU A 326 -16.14 -8.59 -6.70
C LEU A 326 -16.06 -7.37 -7.60
N TYR A 327 -15.08 -7.31 -8.51
CA TYR A 327 -14.99 -6.24 -9.50
C TYR A 327 -16.24 -6.17 -10.39
N LYS A 328 -16.70 -7.31 -10.93
CA LYS A 328 -17.92 -7.35 -11.75
C LYS A 328 -19.16 -6.92 -10.97
N ILE A 329 -19.29 -7.35 -9.73
CA ILE A 329 -20.39 -6.94 -8.85
C ILE A 329 -20.33 -5.43 -8.63
N MET A 330 -19.18 -4.87 -8.24
CA MET A 330 -19.01 -3.43 -8.01
C MET A 330 -19.40 -2.58 -9.24
N ARG A 331 -19.09 -3.05 -10.46
CA ARG A 331 -19.43 -2.35 -11.71
C ARG A 331 -20.93 -2.16 -11.93
N ARG A 332 -21.77 -3.02 -11.38
CA ARG A 332 -23.23 -2.98 -11.51
C ARG A 332 -23.96 -2.53 -10.25
N THR A 333 -23.23 -2.26 -9.16
CA THR A 333 -23.82 -1.78 -7.91
C THR A 333 -24.04 -0.27 -7.97
N ASP A 334 -25.28 0.15 -7.77
CA ASP A 334 -25.63 1.56 -7.66
C ASP A 334 -24.96 2.19 -6.42
N GLY A 335 -24.41 3.39 -6.58
CA GLY A 335 -23.63 4.08 -5.54
C GLY A 335 -22.13 3.79 -5.53
N ILE A 336 -21.61 2.99 -6.47
CA ILE A 336 -20.16 2.85 -6.64
C ILE A 336 -19.68 3.71 -7.80
N TYR A 337 -18.86 4.73 -7.52
CA TYR A 337 -18.30 5.59 -8.56
C TYR A 337 -17.18 4.88 -9.33
N GLY A 338 -16.37 4.08 -8.64
CA GLY A 338 -15.22 3.38 -9.21
C GLY A 338 -14.64 2.37 -8.22
N GLY A 339 -14.16 1.24 -8.72
CA GLY A 339 -13.58 0.19 -7.88
C GLY A 339 -12.53 -0.66 -8.59
N ARG A 340 -11.61 -1.23 -7.81
CA ARG A 340 -10.48 -2.03 -8.30
C ARG A 340 -9.94 -2.97 -7.24
N PHE A 341 -9.01 -3.85 -7.62
CA PHE A 341 -8.25 -4.64 -6.66
C PHE A 341 -7.36 -3.76 -5.79
N SER A 342 -7.21 -4.15 -4.52
CA SER A 342 -6.22 -3.57 -3.61
C SER A 342 -4.87 -4.27 -3.72
N GLY A 343 -3.80 -3.51 -3.55
CA GLY A 343 -2.42 -4.02 -3.49
C GLY A 343 -2.03 -4.78 -4.76
N ALA A 344 -1.33 -5.91 -4.59
CA ALA A 344 -0.79 -6.68 -5.72
C ALA A 344 -1.84 -7.42 -6.57
N GLY A 345 -3.14 -7.39 -6.21
CA GLY A 345 -4.21 -8.03 -6.97
C GLY A 345 -4.27 -9.55 -6.88
N PHE A 346 -3.42 -10.21 -6.09
CA PHE A 346 -3.42 -11.66 -5.95
C PHE A 346 -4.15 -12.18 -4.71
N LYS A 347 -4.53 -11.28 -3.77
CA LYS A 347 -5.15 -11.57 -2.45
C LYS A 347 -5.93 -10.38 -1.94
N GLY A 348 -6.81 -10.62 -0.99
CA GLY A 348 -7.27 -9.57 -0.08
C GLY A 348 -8.58 -8.92 -0.51
N ALA A 349 -8.57 -7.60 -0.64
CA ALA A 349 -9.76 -6.81 -0.81
C ALA A 349 -9.85 -6.13 -2.19
N CYS A 350 -11.07 -5.87 -2.62
CA CYS A 350 -11.35 -4.79 -3.57
C CYS A 350 -11.56 -3.48 -2.81
N ILE A 351 -11.20 -2.37 -3.44
CA ILE A 351 -11.46 -1.02 -2.94
C ILE A 351 -12.39 -0.30 -3.90
N ALA A 352 -13.20 0.61 -3.37
CA ALA A 352 -14.04 1.48 -4.17
C ALA A 352 -14.21 2.86 -3.56
N LEU A 353 -14.58 3.81 -4.42
CA LEU A 353 -15.14 5.08 -3.99
C LEU A 353 -16.66 4.97 -4.05
N VAL A 354 -17.31 5.12 -2.91
CA VAL A 354 -18.74 4.86 -2.75
C VAL A 354 -19.49 6.11 -2.32
N ASP A 355 -20.72 6.24 -2.80
CA ASP A 355 -21.69 7.25 -2.38
C ASP A 355 -22.04 7.03 -0.90
N PRO A 356 -21.80 8.00 0.01
CA PRO A 356 -22.07 7.84 1.43
C PRO A 356 -23.54 7.56 1.74
N ASP A 357 -24.46 8.03 0.89
CA ASP A 357 -25.90 7.85 1.09
C ASP A 357 -26.39 6.44 0.70
N LYS A 358 -25.52 5.62 0.09
CA LYS A 358 -25.86 4.27 -0.40
C LYS A 358 -25.09 3.14 0.28
N GLU A 359 -24.40 3.42 1.40
CA GLU A 359 -23.56 2.44 2.10
C GLU A 359 -24.28 1.12 2.42
N GLU A 360 -25.49 1.17 2.99
CA GLU A 360 -26.24 -0.03 3.36
C GLU A 360 -26.71 -0.81 2.13
N HIS A 361 -27.21 -0.12 1.11
CA HIS A 361 -27.58 -0.75 -0.17
C HIS A 361 -26.38 -1.48 -0.80
N ILE A 362 -25.22 -0.81 -0.85
CA ILE A 362 -23.98 -1.37 -1.39
C ILE A 362 -23.56 -2.60 -0.59
N ARG A 363 -23.59 -2.51 0.74
CA ARG A 363 -23.24 -3.62 1.64
C ARG A 363 -24.12 -4.82 1.39
N GLU A 364 -25.44 -4.65 1.39
CA GLU A 364 -26.41 -5.73 1.19
C GLU A 364 -26.22 -6.38 -0.19
N PHE A 365 -26.25 -5.57 -1.25
CA PHE A 365 -26.17 -6.07 -2.62
C PHE A 365 -24.87 -6.82 -2.91
N ILE A 366 -23.72 -6.25 -2.51
CA ILE A 366 -22.43 -6.92 -2.73
C ILE A 366 -22.32 -8.19 -1.90
N THR A 367 -22.76 -8.16 -0.64
CA THR A 367 -22.70 -9.35 0.23
C THR A 367 -23.55 -10.48 -0.35
N GLU A 368 -24.77 -10.18 -0.79
CA GLU A 368 -25.67 -11.15 -1.38
C GLU A 368 -25.09 -11.75 -2.68
N GLU A 369 -24.71 -10.90 -3.64
CA GLU A 369 -24.22 -11.37 -4.94
C GLU A 369 -22.89 -12.13 -4.81
N TYR A 370 -21.98 -11.68 -3.93
CA TYR A 370 -20.70 -12.35 -3.75
C TYR A 370 -20.85 -13.71 -3.05
N LEU A 371 -21.69 -13.82 -2.02
CA LEU A 371 -21.88 -15.07 -1.29
C LEU A 371 -22.78 -16.08 -2.03
N LYS A 372 -23.54 -15.65 -3.05
CA LYS A 372 -24.18 -16.57 -4.01
C LYS A 372 -23.14 -17.37 -4.79
N GLU A 373 -22.07 -16.72 -5.26
CA GLU A 373 -21.00 -17.37 -6.02
C GLU A 373 -19.97 -18.07 -5.10
N PHE A 374 -19.65 -17.47 -3.95
CA PHE A 374 -18.65 -17.99 -3.02
C PHE A 374 -19.18 -18.18 -1.58
N PRO A 375 -20.14 -19.11 -1.35
CA PRO A 375 -20.77 -19.31 -0.04
C PRO A 375 -19.77 -19.73 1.05
N GLN A 376 -18.64 -20.34 0.68
CA GLN A 376 -17.58 -20.74 1.62
C GLN A 376 -16.92 -19.56 2.34
N TYR A 377 -17.06 -18.33 1.85
CA TYR A 377 -16.47 -17.14 2.46
C TYR A 377 -17.46 -16.37 3.36
N LYS A 378 -18.62 -16.94 3.70
CA LYS A 378 -19.65 -16.29 4.54
C LYS A 378 -19.09 -15.65 5.83
N ASP A 379 -18.18 -16.33 6.52
CA ASP A 379 -17.65 -15.85 7.80
C ASP A 379 -16.45 -14.91 7.64
N SER A 380 -15.72 -15.03 6.53
CA SER A 380 -14.48 -14.29 6.25
C SER A 380 -14.66 -13.08 5.34
N PHE A 381 -15.75 -13.03 4.57
CA PHE A 381 -16.14 -11.85 3.79
C PHE A 381 -16.51 -10.71 4.74
N LYS A 382 -15.96 -9.52 4.49
CA LYS A 382 -16.20 -8.32 5.31
C LYS A 382 -16.26 -7.09 4.42
N VAL A 383 -17.13 -6.17 4.79
CA VAL A 383 -17.32 -4.88 4.12
C VAL A 383 -17.09 -3.76 5.11
N PHE A 384 -16.26 -2.79 4.76
CA PHE A 384 -16.00 -1.60 5.57
C PHE A 384 -16.15 -0.33 4.74
N PHE A 385 -16.60 0.75 5.37
CA PHE A 385 -16.63 2.09 4.78
C PHE A 385 -15.82 3.02 5.67
N CYS A 386 -14.87 3.73 5.08
CA CYS A 386 -13.82 4.47 5.77
C CYS A 386 -13.75 5.90 5.24
N ASN A 387 -13.34 6.84 6.07
CA ASN A 387 -13.01 8.19 5.62
C ASN A 387 -11.53 8.28 5.27
N THR A 388 -11.17 9.20 4.39
CA THR A 388 -9.76 9.54 4.15
C THR A 388 -9.10 10.06 5.41
N SER A 389 -7.83 9.76 5.62
CA SER A 389 -7.06 10.14 6.80
C SER A 389 -5.75 10.84 6.42
N ASN A 390 -5.19 11.55 7.39
CA ASN A 390 -3.78 11.92 7.37
C ASN A 390 -2.88 10.67 7.40
N GLY A 391 -1.62 10.85 7.00
CA GLY A 391 -0.56 9.86 7.14
C GLY A 391 -0.18 9.57 8.59
N VAL A 392 0.91 8.82 8.77
CA VAL A 392 1.49 8.48 10.08
C VAL A 392 1.63 9.72 10.95
N ASP A 393 1.10 9.64 12.17
CA ASP A 393 1.16 10.75 13.13
C ASP A 393 1.17 10.26 14.58
N PHE A 394 1.76 11.08 15.45
CA PHE A 394 1.69 10.90 16.90
C PHE A 394 0.39 11.53 17.43
N LEU A 395 -0.31 10.79 18.30
CA LEU A 395 -1.63 11.17 18.82
C LEU A 395 -1.55 11.90 20.18
#